data_AF-A0A942BIX2-F1
#
_entry.id   AF-A0A942BIX2-F1
#
_cell.length_a   1.000
_cell.length_b   1.000
_cell.length_c   1.000
_cell.angle_alpha   90.00
_cell.angle_beta   90.00
_cell.angle_gamma   90.00
#
_symmetry.space_group_name_H-M   'P 1'
#
loop_
_entity.id
_entity.type
_entity.pdbx_description
1 polymer ?
#
loop_
_entity_poly.entity_id
_entity_poly.type
_entity_poly.pdbx_seq_one_letter_code
_entity_poly.pdbx_strand_id
1 'polypeptide(L)' 'MKSINAADLRDKSVPELEAMVTAERAALYRARRDLVFHKITDTTSLKTRRHNIARLLTVIGEKKRGAQ' A
#
# COMPACT_ATOMS: atom_id res chain seq x y z
N MET A 1 6.75 -1.29 9.95
CA MET A 1 5.36 -1.35 9.43
C MET A 1 5.04 -2.78 9.03
N LYS A 2 3.86 -3.30 9.39
CA LYS A 2 3.48 -4.69 9.09
C LYS A 2 3.19 -4.82 7.60
N SER A 3 3.75 -5.84 6.95
CA SER A 3 3.41 -6.18 5.57
C SER A 3 1.95 -6.59 5.50
N ILE A 4 1.19 -6.01 4.58
CA ILE A 4 -0.20 -6.40 4.39
C ILE A 4 -0.21 -7.69 3.57
N ASN A 5 -0.84 -8.74 4.11
CA ASN A 5 -0.99 -9.99 3.40
C ASN A 5 -2.09 -9.87 2.34
N ALA A 6 -1.85 -10.47 1.17
CA ALA A 6 -2.77 -10.38 0.05
C ALA A 6 -4.10 -11.11 0.31
N ALA A 7 -4.10 -12.13 1.17
CA ALA A 7 -5.31 -12.83 1.60
C ALA A 7 -6.32 -11.87 2.23
N ASP A 8 -5.88 -11.09 3.22
CA ASP A 8 -6.73 -10.12 3.95
C ASP A 8 -7.25 -8.95 3.08
N LEU A 9 -6.66 -8.77 1.89
CA LEU A 9 -7.07 -7.73 0.93
C LEU A 9 -8.16 -8.22 -0.03
N ARG A 10 -8.29 -9.54 -0.22
CA ARG A 10 -9.30 -10.12 -1.12
C ARG A 10 -10.70 -10.07 -0.52
N ASP A 11 -10.82 -10.07 0.80
CA ASP A 11 -12.11 -10.01 1.49
C ASP A 11 -12.72 -8.59 1.51
N LYS A 12 -11.93 -7.56 1.20
CA LYS A 12 -12.36 -6.15 1.26
C LYS A 12 -13.02 -5.67 -0.02
N SER A 13 -13.93 -4.70 0.08
CA SER A 13 -14.62 -4.16 -1.09
C SER A 13 -13.68 -3.33 -2.00
N VAL A 14 -14.00 -3.22 -3.30
CA VAL A 14 -13.22 -2.41 -4.25
C VAL A 14 -13.10 -0.93 -3.81
N PRO A 15 -14.17 -0.26 -3.32
CA PRO A 15 -14.07 1.11 -2.82
C PRO A 15 -13.13 1.25 -1.61
N GLU A 16 -13.15 0.28 -0.70
CA GLU A 16 -12.24 0.25 0.45
C GLU A 16 -10.79 0.09 0.01
N LEU A 17 -10.51 -0.76 -0.97
CA LEU A 17 -9.17 -0.94 -1.50
C LEU A 17 -8.64 0.35 -2.14
N GLU A 18 -9.48 1.10 -2.85
CA GLU A 18 -9.11 2.40 -3.41
C GLU A 18 -8.82 3.45 -2.32
N ALA A 19 -9.62 3.48 -1.25
CA ALA A 19 -9.36 4.33 -0.08
C ALA A 19 -8.04 3.95 0.63
N MET A 20 -7.72 2.65 0.72
CA MET A 20 -6.45 2.20 1.27
C MET A 20 -5.25 2.59 0.40
N VAL A 21 -5.41 2.58 -0.93
CA VAL A 21 -4.36 3.03 -1.86
C VAL A 21 -4.06 4.52 -1.68
N THR A 22 -5.07 5.37 -1.56
CA THR A 22 -4.85 6.81 -1.36
C THR A 22 -4.17 7.10 -0.02
N ALA A 23 -4.57 6.40 1.04
CA ALA A 23 -3.94 6.49 2.35
C ALA A 23 -2.47 6.06 2.33
N GLU A 24 -2.15 4.92 1.70
CA GLU A 24 -0.76 4.44 1.60
C GLU A 24 0.10 5.33 0.71
N ARG A 25 -0.45 5.92 -0.35
CA ARG A 25 0.26 6.92 -1.18
C ARG A 25 0.59 8.17 -0.38
N ALA A 26 -0.36 8.70 0.39
CA ALA A 26 -0.13 9.84 1.27
C ALA A 26 0.92 9.54 2.35
N ALA A 27 0.88 8.34 2.93
CA ALA A 27 1.86 7.91 3.91
C ALA A 27 3.26 7.70 3.29
N LEU A 28 3.35 7.18 2.06
CA LEU A 28 4.61 7.07 1.32
C LEU A 28 5.21 8.45 1.03
N TYR A 29 4.38 9.43 0.65
CA TYR A 29 4.85 10.80 0.43
C TYR A 29 5.46 11.41 1.70
N ARG A 30 4.76 11.29 2.83
CA ARG A 30 5.29 11.74 4.14
C ARG A 30 6.59 11.03 4.50
N ALA A 31 6.64 9.71 4.36
CA ALA A 31 7.83 8.92 4.66
C ALA A 31 9.04 9.30 3.79
N ARG A 32 8.83 9.60 2.49
CA ARG A 32 9.92 10.11 1.63
C ARG A 32 10.45 11.44 2.13
N ARG A 33 9.55 12.35 2.51
CA ARG A 33 9.91 13.65 3.05
C ARG A 33 10.71 13.50 4.35
N ASP A 34 10.21 12.68 5.27
CA ASP A 34 10.82 12.49 6.58
C ASP A 34 12.20 11.79 6.49
N LEU A 35 12.40 10.92 5.47
CA LEU A 35 13.72 10.32 5.17
C LEU A 35 14.74 11.38 4.74
N VAL A 36 14.35 12.31 3.85
CA VAL A 36 15.23 13.39 3.37
C VAL A 36 15.61 14.33 4.51
N PHE A 37 14.69 14.62 5.42
CA PHE A 37 14.98 15.43 6.61
C PHE A 37 15.65 14.63 7.74
N HIS A 38 16.09 13.39 7.48
CA HIS A 38 16.70 12.48 8.47
C HIS A 38 15.87 12.29 9.75
N LYS A 39 14.54 12.50 9.69
CA LYS A 39 13.62 12.24 10.80
C LYS A 39 13.36 10.75 11.00
N ILE A 40 13.60 9.96 9.97
CA ILE A 40 13.53 8.49 9.99
C ILE A 40 14.72 7.90 9.26
N THR A 41 15.26 6.80 9.78
CA THR A 41 16.37 6.03 9.19
C THR A 41 15.90 4.71 8.57
N ASP A 42 14.66 4.29 8.83
CA ASP A 42 14.11 3.02 8.36
C ASP A 42 13.69 3.09 6.88
N THR A 43 14.64 2.76 6.00
CA THR A 43 14.43 2.60 4.56
C THR A 43 13.68 1.31 4.21
N THR A 44 13.67 0.32 5.11
CA THR A 44 12.93 -0.94 4.93
C THR A 44 11.42 -0.66 4.94
N SER A 45 10.96 0.25 5.79
CA SER A 45 9.55 0.69 5.80
C SER A 45 9.09 1.25 4.45
N LEU A 46 9.93 2.02 3.74
CA LEU A 46 9.63 2.54 2.40
C LEU A 46 9.49 1.42 1.37
N LYS A 47 10.34 0.39 1.47
CA LYS A 47 10.23 -0.80 0.61
C LYS A 47 8.91 -1.51 0.87
N THR A 48 8.55 -1.76 2.12
CA THR A 48 7.29 -2.44 2.49
C THR A 48 6.07 -1.67 2.00
N ARG A 49 6.03 -0.33 2.16
CA ARG A 49 4.93 0.51 1.66
C ARG A 49 4.76 0.43 0.15
N ARG A 50 5.86 0.44 -0.61
CA ARG A 50 5.81 0.28 -2.08
C ARG A 50 5.20 -1.07 -2.48
N HIS A 51 5.59 -2.14 -1.79
CA HIS A 51 5.03 -3.48 -2.04
C HIS A 51 3.55 -3.56 -1.65
N ASN A 52 3.15 -2.93 -0.54
CA ASN A 52 1.74 -2.86 -0.14
C ASN A 52 0.89 -2.17 -1.21
N ILE A 53 1.34 -1.03 -1.76
CA ILE A 53 0.63 -0.32 -2.85
C ILE A 53 0.52 -1.22 -4.09
N ALA A 54 1.62 -1.89 -4.48
CA ALA A 54 1.59 -2.80 -5.63
C ALA A 54 0.56 -3.93 -5.42
N ARG A 55 0.55 -4.56 -4.24
CA ARG A 55 -0.42 -5.62 -3.90
C ARG A 55 -1.86 -5.13 -3.96
N LEU A 56 -2.15 -3.95 -3.38
CA LEU A 56 -3.48 -3.34 -3.45
C LEU A 56 -3.94 -3.11 -4.89
N LEU A 57 -3.07 -2.55 -5.73
CA LEU A 57 -3.38 -2.31 -7.15
C LEU A 57 -3.59 -3.61 -7.93
N THR A 58 -2.81 -4.66 -7.62
CA THR A 58 -3.00 -6.00 -8.22
C THR A 58 -4.37 -6.55 -7.86
N VAL A 59 -4.75 -6.57 -6.57
CA VAL A 59 -6.05 -7.09 -6.14
C VAL A 59 -7.22 -6.29 -6.73
N ILE A 60 -7.10 -4.96 -6.81
CA ILE A 60 -8.11 -4.13 -7.51
C ILE A 60 -8.21 -4.55 -8.99
N GLY A 61 -7.07 -4.78 -9.64
CA GLY A 61 -7.02 -5.23 -11.03
C GLY A 61 -7.58 -6.64 -11.24
N GLU A 62 -7.40 -7.55 -10.29
CA GLU A 62 -7.98 -8.90 -10.27
C GLU A 62 -9.51 -8.82 -10.16
N LYS A 63 -10.01 -8.03 -9.20
CA LYS A 63 -11.45 -7.82 -8.98
C LYS A 63 -12.14 -7.13 -10.15
N LYS A 64 -11.52 -6.09 -10.74
CA LYS A 64 -12.08 -5.39 -11.90
C LYS A 64 -12.11 -6.26 -13.16
N ARG A 65 -11.22 -7.25 -13.29
CA ARG A 65 -11.18 -8.18 -14.43
C ARG A 65 -12.08 -9.41 -14.27
N GLY A 66 -12.76 -9.57 -13.13
CA GLY A 66 -13.60 -10.75 -12.86
C GLY A 66 -12.80 -12.05 -12.75
N ALA A 67 -11.49 -11.97 -12.49
CA ALA A 67 -10.65 -13.14 -12.28
C ALA A 67 -10.86 -13.78 -10.89
N GLN A 68 -11.65 -13.12 -10.02
CA GLN A 68 -12.14 -13.56 -8.71
C GLN A 68 -13.47 -12.89 -8.39
#